data_AF-A0A397TC70-F1
#
_entry.id   AF-A0A397TC70-F1
#
_cell.length_a   1.000
_cell.length_b   1.000
_cell.length_c   1.000
_cell.angle_alpha   90.00
_cell.angle_beta   90.00
_cell.angle_gamma   90.00
#
_symmetry.space_group_name_H-M   'P 1'
#
loop_
_entity.id
_entity.type
_entity.pdbx_description
1 polymer ?
#
loop_
_entity_poly.entity_id
_entity_poly.type
_entity_poly.pdbx_seq_one_letter_code
_entity_poly.pdbx_strand_id
1 'polypeptide(L)' 'MVPIDNNYEYRAKALYDYEANSDDQNELSFSKNEILEIADNRGNWWQARKIDGRAGIVPSNYVSL' A
#
# COMPACT_ATOMS: atom_id res chain seq x y z
N MET A 1 -4.41 27.39 5.85
CA MET A 1 -4.41 26.16 5.03
C MET A 1 -3.47 25.19 5.71
N VAL A 2 -3.98 24.05 6.19
CA VAL A 2 -3.13 22.95 6.68
C VAL A 2 -2.47 22.35 5.43
N PRO A 3 -1.14 22.13 5.40
CA PRO A 3 -0.53 21.37 4.32
C PRO A 3 -1.24 20.02 4.25
N ILE A 4 -1.82 19.68 3.10
CA ILE A 4 -2.21 18.30 2.88
C ILE A 4 -0.88 17.61 2.62
N ASP A 5 -0.25 17.13 3.71
CA ASP A 5 0.91 16.27 3.64
C ASP A 5 0.46 15.01 2.92
N ASN A 6 0.53 15.05 1.59
CA ASN A 6 0.20 13.92 0.76
C ASN A 6 1.42 13.00 0.81
N ASN A 7 1.62 12.39 1.97
CA ASN A 7 2.79 11.59 2.30
C ASN A 7 2.90 10.33 1.41
N TYR A 8 1.96 10.12 0.50
CA TYR A 8 1.91 9.05 -0.49
C TYR A 8 2.41 9.55 -1.86
N GLU A 9 3.72 9.72 -1.97
CA GLU A 9 4.36 10.34 -3.14
C GLU A 9 4.54 9.38 -4.32
N TYR A 10 4.47 8.06 -4.08
CA TYR A 10 4.67 7.06 -5.10
C TYR A 10 3.39 6.30 -5.44
N ARG A 11 3.35 5.73 -6.64
CA ARG A 11 2.29 4.81 -7.07
C ARG A 11 2.93 3.48 -7.44
N ALA A 12 2.42 2.40 -6.87
CA ALA A 12 2.87 1.06 -7.20
C ALA A 12 1.71 0.24 -7.79
N LYS A 13 2.03 -0.61 -8.75
CA LYS A 13 1.09 -1.58 -9.31
C LYS A 13 1.28 -2.94 -8.64
N ALA A 14 0.20 -3.52 -8.13
CA ALA A 14 0.20 -4.88 -7.61
C ALA A 14 0.48 -5.90 -8.72
N LEU A 15 1.48 -6.74 -8.50
CA LEU A 15 1.89 -7.81 -9.42
C LEU A 15 1.09 -9.11 -9.20
N TYR A 16 0.58 -9.30 -7.98
CA TYR A 16 -0.19 -10.46 -7.52
C TYR A 16 -1.35 -10.01 -6.61
N ASP A 17 -2.25 -10.94 -6.31
CA ASP A 17 -3.24 -10.76 -5.25
C ASP A 17 -2.56 -10.96 -3.88
N TYR A 18 -3.01 -10.21 -2.88
CA TYR A 18 -2.57 -10.35 -1.50
C TYR A 18 -3.77 -10.29 -0.55
N GLU A 19 -3.92 -11.31 0.27
CA GLU A 19 -4.89 -11.35 1.36
C GLU A 19 -4.16 -11.09 2.68
N ALA A 20 -4.48 -9.96 3.31
CA ALA A 20 -3.98 -9.62 4.63
C ALA A 20 -4.40 -10.68 5.66
N ASN A 21 -3.52 -10.94 6.62
CA ASN A 21 -3.86 -11.81 7.74
C ASN A 21 -5.01 -11.21 8.56
N SER A 22 -6.08 -11.99 8.80
CA SER A 22 -7.23 -11.54 9.61
C SER A 22 -6.86 -11.19 11.06
N ASP A 23 -5.76 -11.75 11.57
CA ASP A 23 -5.25 -11.46 12.91
C ASP A 23 -4.33 -10.23 12.95
N ASP A 24 -3.88 -9.71 11.80
CA ASP A 24 -3.07 -8.49 11.69
C ASP A 24 -3.79 -7.39 10.91
N GLN A 25 -4.47 -6.52 11.65
CA GLN A 25 -5.24 -5.40 11.09
C GLN A 25 -4.39 -4.31 10.44
N ASN A 26 -3.05 -4.37 10.57
CA ASN A 26 -2.17 -3.38 9.93
C ASN A 26 -1.89 -3.72 8.47
N GLU A 27 -2.07 -4.97 8.05
CA GLU A 27 -1.86 -5.40 6.68
C GLU A 27 -3.02 -4.97 5.77
N LEU A 28 -2.72 -4.70 4.50
CA LEU A 28 -3.69 -4.23 3.52
C LEU A 28 -3.87 -5.25 2.39
N SER A 29 -5.09 -5.79 2.23
CA SER A 29 -5.42 -6.64 1.09
C SER A 29 -5.58 -5.83 -0.21
N PHE A 30 -5.09 -6.40 -1.31
CA PHE A 30 -5.18 -5.80 -2.65
C PHE A 30 -5.26 -6.87 -3.74
N SER A 31 -5.77 -6.48 -4.90
CA SER A 31 -5.87 -7.37 -6.06
C SER A 31 -4.76 -7.08 -7.07
N LYS A 32 -4.39 -8.10 -7.85
CA LYS A 32 -3.47 -7.97 -8.97
C LYS A 32 -3.93 -6.86 -9.93
N ASN A 33 -2.96 -6.07 -10.39
CA ASN A 33 -3.14 -4.87 -11.21
C ASN A 33 -3.75 -3.65 -10.50
N GLU A 34 -4.10 -3.74 -9.21
CA GLU A 34 -4.53 -2.58 -8.44
C GLU A 34 -3.38 -1.56 -8.30
N ILE A 35 -3.73 -0.27 -8.28
CA ILE A 35 -2.79 0.83 -8.05
C ILE A 35 -2.90 1.25 -6.59
N LEU A 36 -1.76 1.20 -5.90
CA LEU A 36 -1.62 1.62 -4.51
C LEU A 36 -0.79 2.90 -4.45
N GLU A 37 -1.21 3.83 -3.62
CA GLU A 37 -0.38 4.99 -3.27
C GLU A 37 0.56 4.57 -2.14
N ILE A 38 1.86 4.86 -2.25
CA ILE A 38 2.90 4.42 -1.30
C ILE A 38 3.52 5.63 -0.60
N ALA A 39 3.61 5.56 0.74
CA ALA A 39 4.17 6.60 1.59
C ALA A 39 5.57 6.30 2.12
N ASP A 40 5.85 5.04 2.43
CA ASP A 40 7.19 4.59 2.84
C ASP A 40 7.50 3.29 2.11
N ASN A 41 8.54 3.30 1.27
CA ASN A 41 8.99 2.17 0.48
C ASN A 41 10.31 1.55 1.00
N ARG A 42 10.63 1.76 2.28
CA ARG A 42 11.85 1.22 2.90
C ARG A 42 11.59 -0.15 3.53
N GLY A 43 12.42 -1.13 3.18
CA GLY A 43 12.37 -2.48 3.73
C GLY A 43 11.37 -3.41 3.04
N ASN A 44 10.95 -4.44 3.77
CA ASN A 44 10.12 -5.54 3.23
C ASN A 44 8.62 -5.23 3.25
N TRP A 45 8.20 -4.24 4.04
CA TRP A 45 6.80 -3.86 4.21
C TRP A 45 6.66 -2.37 3.99
N TRP A 46 5.81 -2.00 3.02
CA TRP A 46 5.64 -0.62 2.59
C TRP A 46 4.32 -0.06 3.08
N GLN A 47 4.32 1.19 3.53
CA GLN A 47 3.09 1.88 3.90
C GLN A 47 2.33 2.26 2.63
N ALA A 48 1.13 1.72 2.46
CA ALA A 48 0.30 1.89 1.27
C ALA A 48 -1.12 2.35 1.61
N ARG A 49 -1.81 2.90 0.60
CA ARG A 49 -3.22 3.30 0.64
C ARG A 49 -3.90 2.98 -0.69
N LYS A 50 -5.12 2.45 -0.60
CA LYS A 50 -6.03 2.22 -1.73
C LYS A 50 -6.79 3.49 -2.07
N ILE A 51 -7.36 3.55 -3.27
CA ILE A 51 -8.21 4.67 -3.72
C ILE A 51 -9.46 4.88 -2.85
N ASP A 52 -9.93 3.84 -2.16
CA ASP A 52 -11.05 3.90 -1.23
C ASP A 52 -10.68 4.43 0.17
N GLY A 53 -9.41 4.82 0.37
CA GLY A 53 -8.90 5.40 1.59
C GLY A 53 -8.38 4.39 2.62
N ARG A 54 -8.58 3.07 2.42
CA ARG A 54 -7.99 2.06 3.30
C ARG A 54 -6.48 2.07 3.20
N ALA A 55 -5.79 2.04 4.34
CA ALA A 55 -4.36 2.09 4.43
C ALA A 55 -3.82 0.99 5.34
N GLY A 56 -2.59 0.58 5.09
CA GLY A 56 -1.90 -0.46 5.84
C GLY A 56 -0.53 -0.75 5.23
N ILE A 57 0.13 -1.79 5.71
CA ILE A 57 1.39 -2.27 5.15
C ILE A 57 1.15 -3.34 4.07
N VAL A 58 1.99 -3.33 3.05
CA VAL A 58 1.99 -4.32 1.96
C VAL A 58 3.39 -4.90 1.75
N PRO A 59 3.52 -6.18 1.38
CA PRO A 59 4.82 -6.76 1.10
C PRO A 59 5.44 -6.16 -0.17
N SER A 60 6.66 -5.66 -0.08
CA SER A 60 7.30 -4.89 -1.14
C SER A 60 7.56 -5.69 -2.41
N ASN A 61 7.75 -7.01 -2.29
CA ASN A 61 7.95 -7.92 -3.43
C ASN A 61 6.67 -8.26 -4.19
N TYR A 62 5.49 -7.80 -3.75
CA TYR A 62 4.20 -7.99 -4.44
C TYR A 62 3.81 -6.81 -5.31
N VAL A 63 4.57 -5.72 -5.27
CA VAL A 63 4.26 -4.47 -5.94
C VAL A 63 5.46 -3.98 -6.75
N SER A 64 5.19 -3.29 -7.86
CA SER A 64 6.21 -2.56 -8.62
C SER A 64 5.90 -1.08 -8.54
N LEU A 65 6.86 -0.27 -8.09
CA LEU A 65 6.83 1.18 -8.31
C LEU A 65 6.84 1.50 -9.82
#